data_AF-A0A8J8BEA6-F1
#
_entry.id   AF-A0A8J8BEA6-F1
#
_cell.length_a   1.000
_cell.length_b   1.000
_cell.length_c   1.000
_cell.angle_alpha   90.00
_cell.angle_beta   90.00
_cell.angle_gamma   90.00
#
_symmetry.space_group_name_H-M   'P 1'
#
loop_
_entity.id
_entity.type
_entity.pdbx_description
1 polymer ?
#
loop_
_entity_poly.entity_id
_entity_poly.type
_entity_poly.pdbx_seq_one_letter_code
_entity_poly.pdbx_strand_id
1 'polypeptide(L)'
;MNNPVVAALRQAAERVGKALSEDAGRAIEKMYRDAGRRTEGVVKRVTEADAEHARKLLQIADQIGAKDTALAATRDIEQGAALNTERAVLRKQFEHALGPLGTGGVDEGAKTFNPAERCIADLLAGEGRRVTAQTESAVDGVRTADAMVDGAPTEFKSLSPGAAPNAVKNALNSAKGQAGDAVLDARGSGLTASGAQEGLVRFLRNNPPGRMSSIRIIGDEYEINWP
;
A
#
# COMPACT_ATOMS: atom_id res chain seq x y z
N MET A 1 36.95 -46.92 4.90
CA MET A 1 37.54 -46.57 6.21
C MET A 1 37.02 -45.20 6.60
N ASN A 2 36.18 -45.10 7.64
CA ASN A 2 35.82 -43.79 8.22
C ASN A 2 37.05 -43.24 8.94
N ASN A 3 37.64 -42.16 8.42
CA ASN A 3 38.78 -41.53 9.05
C ASN A 3 38.27 -40.66 10.23
N PRO A 4 38.61 -41.00 11.49
CA PRO A 4 38.11 -40.30 12.67
C PRO A 4 38.52 -38.82 12.71
N VAL A 5 39.64 -38.46 12.06
CA VAL A 5 40.11 -37.07 11.94
C VAL A 5 39.17 -36.25 11.06
N VAL A 6 38.68 -36.84 9.95
CA VAL A 6 37.74 -36.17 9.05
C VAL A 6 36.37 -35.96 9.72
N ALA A 7 35.92 -36.93 10.53
CA ALA A 7 34.70 -36.80 11.31
C ALA A 7 34.80 -35.69 12.38
N ALA A 8 35.93 -35.61 13.07
CA ALA A 8 36.19 -34.56 14.06
C ALA A 8 36.24 -33.16 13.43
N LEU A 9 36.88 -33.02 12.27
CA LEU A 9 36.93 -31.76 11.52
C LEU A 9 35.54 -31.31 11.05
N ARG A 10 34.70 -32.23 10.60
CA ARG A 10 33.31 -31.93 10.18
C ARG A 10 32.46 -31.46 11.36
N GLN A 11 32.54 -32.13 12.51
CA GLN A 11 31.85 -31.68 13.73
C GLN A 11 32.34 -30.31 14.21
N ALA A 12 33.64 -30.04 14.11
CA ALA A 12 34.18 -28.72 14.47
C ALA A 12 33.66 -27.63 13.53
N ALA A 13 33.63 -27.89 12.22
CA ALA A 13 33.07 -26.97 11.24
C ALA A 13 31.57 -26.71 11.45
N GLU A 14 30.78 -27.74 11.76
CA GLU A 14 29.35 -27.60 12.08
C GLU A 14 29.12 -26.75 13.34
N ARG A 15 29.92 -26.95 14.40
CA ARG A 15 29.83 -26.14 15.62
C ARG A 15 30.18 -24.67 15.37
N VAL A 16 31.24 -24.42 14.60
CA VAL A 16 31.67 -23.06 14.25
C VAL A 16 30.63 -22.38 13.36
N GLY A 17 30.11 -23.08 12.35
CA GLY A 17 29.06 -22.55 11.47
C GLY A 17 27.79 -22.20 12.25
N LYS A 18 27.39 -23.05 13.20
CA LYS A 18 26.22 -22.80 14.06
C LYS A 18 26.42 -21.56 14.94
N ALA A 19 27.57 -21.45 15.62
CA ALA A 19 27.88 -20.30 16.46
C ALA A 19 27.91 -18.98 15.66
N LEU A 20 28.55 -18.99 14.49
CA LEU A 20 28.59 -17.82 13.59
C LEU A 20 27.20 -17.41 13.11
N SER A 21 26.33 -18.39 12.81
CA SER A 21 24.96 -18.13 12.37
C SER A 21 24.10 -17.55 13.48
N GLU A 22 24.26 -18.04 14.72
CA GLU A 22 23.57 -17.52 15.91
C GLU A 22 24.01 -16.08 16.23
N ASP A 23 25.31 -15.79 16.14
CA ASP A 23 25.83 -14.45 16.42
C ASP A 23 25.48 -13.45 15.31
N ALA A 24 25.48 -13.88 14.05
CA ALA A 24 24.97 -13.08 12.94
C ALA A 24 23.47 -12.78 13.09
N GLY A 25 22.67 -13.79 13.46
CA GLY A 25 21.24 -13.62 13.74
C GLY A 25 20.98 -12.60 14.85
N ARG A 26 21.71 -12.70 15.97
CA ARG A 26 21.62 -11.74 17.09
C ARG A 26 22.04 -10.33 16.70
N ALA A 27 23.08 -10.19 15.87
CA ALA A 27 23.53 -8.88 15.38
C ALA A 27 22.48 -8.21 14.49
N ILE A 28 21.87 -8.97 13.58
CA ILE A 28 20.79 -8.49 12.70
C ILE A 28 19.58 -8.08 13.53
N GLU A 29 19.15 -8.93 14.47
CA GLU A 29 18.01 -8.63 15.35
C GLU A 29 18.23 -7.31 16.12
N LYS A 30 19.44 -7.11 16.67
CA LYS A 30 19.79 -5.87 17.36
C LYS A 30 19.73 -4.66 16.42
N MET A 31 20.20 -4.80 15.19
CA MET A 31 20.17 -3.72 14.19
C MET A 31 18.73 -3.31 13.86
N TYR A 32 17.82 -4.27 13.67
CA TYR A 32 16.40 -3.99 13.42
C TYR A 32 15.71 -3.32 14.62
N ARG A 33 15.98 -3.80 15.84
CA ARG A 33 15.46 -3.16 17.06
C ARG A 33 15.99 -1.75 17.26
N ASP A 34 17.27 -1.51 16.96
CA ASP A 34 17.90 -0.18 17.06
C ASP A 34 17.37 0.79 15.99
N ALA A 35 17.12 0.32 14.76
CA ALA A 35 16.48 1.10 13.72
C ALA A 35 15.05 1.51 14.12
N GLY A 36 14.26 0.57 14.66
CA GLY A 36 12.90 0.86 15.14
C GLY A 36 12.85 1.88 16.28
N ARG A 37 13.78 1.81 17.24
CA ARG A 37 13.88 2.83 18.29
C ARG A 37 14.26 4.21 17.76
N ARG A 38 15.10 4.28 16.74
CA ARG A 38 15.48 5.56 16.11
C ARG A 38 14.31 6.17 15.34
N THR A 39 13.51 5.37 14.63
CA THR A 39 12.32 5.88 13.94
C THR A 39 11.27 6.40 14.92
N GLU A 40 11.05 5.70 16.05
CA GLU A 40 10.19 6.19 17.13
C GLU A 40 10.66 7.55 17.68
N GLY A 41 11.98 7.72 17.86
CA GLY A 41 12.55 9.00 18.30
C GLY A 41 12.48 10.12 17.26
N VAL A 42 12.38 9.81 15.96
CA VAL A 42 12.11 10.82 14.91
C VAL A 42 10.64 11.23 14.96
N VAL A 43 9.72 10.28 15.08
CA VAL A 43 8.27 10.57 15.18
C VAL A 43 7.98 11.47 16.38
N LYS A 44 8.51 11.17 17.56
CA LYS A 44 8.35 12.03 18.76
C LYS A 44 8.84 13.45 18.52
N ARG A 45 10.02 13.62 17.93
CA ARG A 45 10.58 14.94 17.62
C ARG A 45 9.74 15.71 16.60
N VAL A 46 9.17 15.04 15.60
CA VAL A 46 8.26 15.68 14.63
C VAL A 46 6.99 16.14 15.33
N THR A 47 6.38 15.30 16.18
CA THR A 47 5.17 15.69 16.92
C THR A 47 5.40 16.85 17.89
N GLU A 48 6.58 16.90 18.53
CA GLU A 48 6.98 18.00 19.41
C GLU A 48 7.23 19.28 18.59
N ALA A 49 7.93 19.19 17.46
CA ALA A 49 8.17 20.33 16.57
C ALA A 49 6.87 20.89 15.98
N ASP A 50 5.91 20.03 15.60
CA ASP A 50 4.59 20.45 15.12
C ASP A 50 3.79 21.16 16.22
N ALA A 51 3.86 20.68 17.47
CA ALA A 51 3.24 21.35 18.60
C ALA A 51 3.88 22.73 18.89
N GLU A 52 5.20 22.86 18.74
CA GLU A 52 5.89 24.14 18.85
C GLU A 52 5.55 25.10 17.71
N HIS A 53 5.47 24.61 16.48
CA HIS A 53 5.05 25.40 15.31
C HIS A 53 3.61 25.87 15.46
N ALA A 54 2.69 25.03 15.93
CA ALA A 54 1.32 25.43 16.23
C ALA A 54 1.27 26.56 17.26
N ARG A 55 2.10 26.50 18.31
CA ARG A 55 2.21 27.58 19.32
C ARG A 55 2.78 28.88 18.73
N LYS A 56 3.81 28.80 17.89
CA LYS A 56 4.38 29.97 17.20
C LYS A 56 3.36 30.61 16.25
N LEU A 57 2.56 29.80 15.55
CA LEU A 57 1.48 30.31 14.69
C LEU A 57 0.40 31.03 15.48
N LEU A 58 0.01 30.51 16.66
CA LEU A 58 -0.92 31.20 17.55
C LEU A 58 -0.35 32.53 18.07
N GLN A 59 0.95 32.56 18.40
CA GLN A 59 1.61 33.80 18.83
C GLN A 59 1.70 34.85 17.72
N ILE A 60 1.96 34.41 16.47
CA ILE A 60 1.93 35.29 15.30
C ILE A 60 0.51 35.80 15.04
N ALA A 61 -0.50 34.93 15.15
CA ALA A 61 -1.90 35.32 15.00
C ALA A 61 -2.33 36.35 16.06
N ASP A 62 -1.87 36.22 17.30
CA ASP A 62 -2.12 37.17 18.38
C ASP A 62 -1.37 38.51 18.15
N GLN A 63 -0.13 38.46 17.64
CA GLN A 63 0.64 39.65 17.27
C GLN A 63 0.06 40.40 16.05
N ILE A 64 -0.51 39.68 15.09
CA ILE A 64 -1.22 40.25 13.95
C ILE A 64 -2.57 40.82 14.41
N GLY A 65 -3.31 40.10 15.25
CA GLY A 65 -4.54 40.57 15.88
C GLY A 65 -4.37 41.83 16.73
N ALA A 66 -3.24 41.97 17.42
CA ALA A 66 -2.89 43.18 18.17
C ALA A 66 -2.50 44.38 17.30
N LYS A 67 -2.12 44.17 16.02
CA LYS A 67 -1.74 45.24 15.09
C LYS A 67 -2.86 45.67 14.13
N ASP A 68 -3.78 44.77 13.79
CA ASP A 68 -4.85 45.03 12.81
C ASP A 68 -6.21 45.44 13.45
N THR A 69 -6.29 45.54 14.77
CA THR A 69 -7.53 45.84 15.52
C THR A 69 -8.07 47.27 15.37
N ALA A 70 -7.44 48.13 14.58
CA ALA A 70 -7.93 49.51 14.42
C ALA A 70 -8.93 49.74 13.26
N LEU A 71 -9.02 48.89 12.22
CA LEU A 71 -9.83 49.27 11.04
C LEU A 71 -10.63 48.19 10.27
N ALA A 72 -10.48 46.88 10.53
CA ALA A 72 -11.07 45.84 9.66
C ALA A 72 -12.08 44.87 10.33
N ALA A 73 -12.46 45.09 11.59
CA ALA A 73 -13.09 44.06 12.43
C ALA A 73 -14.54 43.66 12.11
N THR A 74 -15.24 44.29 11.16
CA THR A 74 -16.68 44.00 10.92
C THR A 74 -16.99 43.26 9.62
N ARG A 75 -16.06 43.16 8.65
CA ARG A 75 -16.30 42.39 7.41
C ARG A 75 -15.69 41.00 7.40
N ASP A 76 -14.60 40.78 8.12
CA ASP A 76 -13.82 39.54 8.03
C ASP A 76 -14.36 38.40 8.92
N ILE A 77 -15.17 38.71 9.94
CA ILE A 77 -15.76 37.70 10.83
C ILE A 77 -16.81 36.87 10.08
N GLU A 78 -17.62 37.49 9.22
CA GLU A 78 -18.63 36.77 8.42
C GLU A 78 -17.99 35.92 7.31
N GLN A 79 -16.95 36.42 6.64
CA GLN A 79 -16.19 35.64 5.65
C GLN A 79 -15.38 34.51 6.30
N GLY A 80 -14.81 34.72 7.49
CA GLY A 80 -14.09 33.70 8.24
C GLY A 80 -14.99 32.54 8.70
N ALA A 81 -16.24 32.84 9.09
CA ALA A 81 -17.21 31.82 9.45
C ALA A 81 -17.66 30.97 8.24
N ALA A 82 -17.85 31.59 7.08
CA ALA A 82 -18.18 30.89 5.85
C ALA A 82 -17.03 29.97 5.39
N LEU A 83 -15.80 30.48 5.37
CA LEU A 83 -14.60 29.71 5.00
C LEU A 83 -14.32 28.56 5.97
N ASN A 84 -14.54 28.74 7.28
CA ASN A 84 -14.37 27.65 8.25
C ASN A 84 -15.44 26.56 8.10
N THR A 85 -16.67 26.93 7.73
CA THR A 85 -17.73 25.96 7.44
C THR A 85 -17.38 25.16 6.18
N GLU A 86 -16.91 25.83 5.13
CA GLU A 86 -16.50 25.21 3.88
C GLU A 86 -15.28 24.30 4.08
N ARG A 87 -14.30 24.74 4.89
CA ARG A 87 -13.11 23.97 5.26
C ARG A 87 -13.45 22.76 6.15
N ALA A 88 -14.47 22.86 7.01
CA ALA A 88 -14.95 21.72 7.80
C ALA A 88 -15.65 20.68 6.92
N VAL A 89 -16.43 21.11 5.93
CA VAL A 89 -17.03 20.21 4.92
C VAL A 89 -15.94 19.55 4.08
N LEU A 90 -14.98 20.33 3.57
CA LEU A 90 -13.82 19.82 2.83
C LEU A 90 -13.00 18.86 3.67
N ARG A 91 -12.77 19.15 4.96
CA ARG A 91 -12.05 18.26 5.87
C ARG A 91 -12.80 16.96 6.11
N LYS A 92 -14.13 17.00 6.26
CA LYS A 92 -14.96 15.81 6.45
C LYS A 92 -15.03 14.96 5.17
N GLN A 93 -15.07 15.61 4.00
CA GLN A 93 -14.92 14.96 2.70
C GLN A 93 -13.51 14.36 2.52
N PHE A 94 -12.47 15.07 2.96
CA PHE A 94 -11.08 14.58 2.95
C PHE A 94 -10.86 13.42 3.93
N GLU A 95 -11.40 13.47 5.15
CA GLU A 95 -11.33 12.39 6.13
C GLU A 95 -12.12 11.16 5.67
N HIS A 96 -13.23 11.36 4.95
CA HIS A 96 -13.97 10.28 4.30
C HIS A 96 -13.22 9.68 3.11
N ALA A 97 -12.55 10.51 2.30
CA ALA A 97 -11.74 10.09 1.16
C ALA A 97 -10.39 9.47 1.57
N LEU A 98 -9.80 9.92 2.68
CA LEU A 98 -8.50 9.48 3.19
C LEU A 98 -8.59 8.45 4.31
N GLY A 99 -9.76 8.16 4.88
CA GLY A 99 -9.91 7.25 6.01
C GLY A 99 -9.00 7.56 7.21
N PRO A 100 -9.03 6.77 8.29
CA PRO A 100 -8.09 6.93 9.39
C PRO A 100 -6.67 6.64 8.87
N LEU A 101 -5.78 7.62 8.97
CA LEU A 101 -4.35 7.46 8.72
C LEU A 101 -3.76 6.53 9.78
N GLY A 102 -3.28 5.33 9.41
CA GLY A 102 -2.30 4.64 10.25
C GLY A 102 -2.22 3.12 10.17
N THR A 103 -3.23 2.40 9.70
CA THR A 103 -3.16 0.94 9.57
C THR A 103 -3.91 0.53 8.31
N GLY A 104 -3.28 -0.24 7.42
CA GLY A 104 -4.00 -0.81 6.29
C GLY A 104 -5.24 -1.57 6.77
N GLY A 105 -6.26 -1.60 5.93
CA GLY A 105 -7.58 -2.10 6.34
C GLY A 105 -8.45 -2.41 5.16
N VAL A 106 -9.29 -3.43 5.33
CA VAL A 106 -10.27 -3.87 4.34
C VAL A 106 -11.65 -3.44 4.81
N ASP A 107 -12.34 -2.65 3.98
CA ASP A 107 -13.72 -2.24 4.18
C ASP A 107 -14.63 -2.96 3.17
N GLU A 108 -15.50 -3.84 3.66
CA GLU A 108 -16.48 -4.61 2.89
C GLU A 108 -17.93 -4.11 3.11
N GLY A 109 -18.10 -2.87 3.62
CA GLY A 109 -19.42 -2.34 3.96
C GLY A 109 -20.40 -2.26 2.79
N ALA A 110 -19.90 -2.11 1.56
CA ALA A 110 -20.72 -2.03 0.35
C ALA A 110 -20.96 -3.39 -0.34
N LYS A 111 -19.97 -4.29 -0.27
CA LYS A 111 -19.99 -5.65 -0.85
C LYS A 111 -18.97 -6.51 -0.11
N THR A 112 -19.27 -7.78 0.08
CA THR A 112 -18.31 -8.76 0.56
C THR A 112 -17.44 -9.25 -0.60
N PHE A 113 -16.13 -9.23 -0.42
CA PHE A 113 -15.19 -9.84 -1.36
C PHE A 113 -15.40 -11.36 -1.40
N ASN A 114 -15.26 -11.94 -2.58
CA ASN A 114 -15.13 -13.39 -2.66
C ASN A 114 -13.78 -13.84 -2.05
N PRO A 115 -13.56 -15.13 -1.75
CA PRO A 115 -12.33 -15.59 -1.09
C PRO A 115 -11.03 -15.23 -1.82
N ALA A 116 -11.05 -15.18 -3.16
CA ALA A 116 -9.87 -14.85 -3.96
C ALA A 116 -9.57 -13.34 -3.94
N GLU A 117 -10.60 -12.51 -4.10
CA GLU A 117 -10.53 -11.05 -3.94
C GLU A 117 -10.08 -10.68 -2.51
N ARG A 118 -10.62 -11.39 -1.52
CA ARG A 118 -10.29 -11.16 -0.11
C ARG A 118 -8.82 -11.44 0.19
N CYS A 119 -8.25 -12.49 -0.40
CA CYS A 119 -6.83 -12.81 -0.27
C CYS A 119 -5.93 -11.66 -0.78
N ILE A 120 -6.34 -11.00 -1.86
CA ILE A 120 -5.64 -9.83 -2.40
C ILE A 120 -5.85 -8.62 -1.49
N ALA A 121 -7.09 -8.38 -1.02
CA ALA A 121 -7.40 -7.27 -0.12
C ALA A 121 -6.62 -7.36 1.20
N ASP A 122 -6.54 -8.55 1.80
CA ASP A 122 -5.80 -8.80 3.04
C ASP A 122 -4.29 -8.60 2.84
N LEU A 123 -3.74 -9.01 1.69
CA LEU A 123 -2.34 -8.76 1.35
C LEU A 123 -2.05 -7.25 1.30
N LEU A 124 -2.86 -6.50 0.55
CA LEU A 124 -2.70 -5.05 0.40
C LEU A 124 -2.88 -4.34 1.76
N ALA A 125 -3.86 -4.76 2.56
CA ALA A 125 -4.05 -4.24 3.91
C ALA A 125 -2.86 -4.55 4.82
N GLY A 126 -2.27 -5.75 4.72
CA GLY A 126 -1.04 -6.11 5.41
C GLY A 126 0.16 -5.24 5.03
N GLU A 127 0.18 -4.71 3.82
CA GLU A 127 1.17 -3.73 3.35
C GLU A 127 0.88 -2.29 3.78
N GLY A 128 -0.22 -2.06 4.49
CA GLY A 128 -0.63 -0.73 4.95
C GLY A 128 -1.55 0.02 3.99
N ARG A 129 -2.00 -0.61 2.90
CA ARG A 129 -2.96 -0.03 1.95
C ARG A 129 -4.38 -0.05 2.54
N ARG A 130 -5.22 0.91 2.17
CA ARG A 130 -6.66 0.82 2.40
C ARG A 130 -7.34 0.24 1.18
N VAL A 131 -8.19 -0.76 1.41
CA VAL A 131 -8.95 -1.44 0.36
C VAL A 131 -10.43 -1.34 0.70
N THR A 132 -11.23 -0.73 -0.17
CA THR A 132 -12.69 -0.65 -0.01
C THR A 132 -13.36 -1.40 -1.16
N ALA A 133 -14.21 -2.37 -0.84
CA ALA A 133 -14.99 -3.10 -1.84
C ALA A 133 -15.98 -2.17 -2.55
N GLN A 134 -16.10 -2.32 -3.86
CA GLN A 134 -17.07 -1.57 -4.66
C GLN A 134 -18.22 -2.49 -5.09
N THR A 135 -19.45 -2.01 -4.92
CA THR A 135 -20.62 -2.67 -5.49
C THR A 135 -20.70 -2.36 -6.97
N GLU A 136 -21.21 -3.29 -7.78
CA GLU A 136 -21.51 -3.01 -9.18
C GLU A 136 -22.48 -1.82 -9.30
N SER A 137 -22.20 -0.90 -10.21
CA SER A 137 -23.10 0.22 -10.50
C SER A 137 -24.47 -0.29 -10.94
N ALA A 138 -25.53 0.29 -10.36
CA ALA A 138 -26.91 0.02 -10.78
C ALA A 138 -27.26 0.65 -12.14
N VAL A 139 -26.35 1.41 -12.73
CA VAL A 139 -26.53 2.05 -14.04
C VAL A 139 -26.09 1.07 -15.13
N ASP A 140 -27.03 0.74 -16.03
CA ASP A 140 -26.78 -0.16 -17.14
C ASP A 140 -25.59 0.33 -18.01
N GLY A 141 -24.63 -0.55 -18.25
CA GLY A 141 -23.40 -0.26 -18.98
C GLY A 141 -22.25 0.37 -18.19
N VAL A 142 -22.43 0.73 -16.90
CA VAL A 142 -21.34 1.27 -16.07
C VAL A 142 -20.60 0.13 -15.37
N ARG A 143 -19.43 -0.19 -15.92
CA ARG A 143 -18.48 -1.13 -15.33
C ARG A 143 -17.80 -0.53 -14.12
N THR A 144 -17.76 -1.28 -13.02
CA THR A 144 -17.17 -0.84 -11.75
C THR A 144 -16.05 -1.80 -11.39
N ALA A 145 -14.90 -1.26 -10.98
CA ALA A 145 -13.79 -2.05 -10.50
C ALA A 145 -14.17 -2.85 -9.24
N ASP A 146 -13.44 -3.92 -8.95
CA ASP A 146 -13.68 -4.73 -7.75
C ASP A 146 -13.48 -3.94 -6.44
N ALA A 147 -12.48 -3.05 -6.41
CA ALA A 147 -12.10 -2.33 -5.21
C ALA A 147 -11.59 -0.90 -5.47
N MET A 148 -11.56 -0.10 -4.42
CA MET A 148 -10.82 1.15 -4.31
C MET A 148 -9.60 0.91 -3.42
N VAL A 149 -8.40 1.06 -3.97
CA VAL A 149 -7.13 0.91 -3.22
C VAL A 149 -6.49 2.27 -3.07
N ASP A 150 -6.37 2.77 -1.83
CA ASP A 150 -5.90 4.14 -1.53
C ASP A 150 -6.59 5.25 -2.35
N GLY A 151 -7.86 5.04 -2.72
CA GLY A 151 -8.62 5.99 -3.55
C GLY A 151 -8.51 5.79 -5.06
N ALA A 152 -7.78 4.77 -5.54
CA ALA A 152 -7.68 4.40 -6.95
C ALA A 152 -8.52 3.15 -7.30
N PRO A 153 -9.37 3.18 -8.35
CA PRO A 153 -10.12 2.01 -8.80
C PRO A 153 -9.17 0.90 -9.28
N THR A 154 -9.28 -0.27 -8.66
CA THR A 154 -8.36 -1.40 -8.87
C THR A 154 -9.14 -2.68 -9.12
N GLU A 155 -8.80 -3.38 -10.20
CA GLU A 155 -9.35 -4.69 -10.54
C GLU A 155 -8.54 -5.81 -9.90
N PHE A 156 -9.20 -6.81 -9.32
CA PHE A 156 -8.56 -8.00 -8.76
C PHE A 156 -8.72 -9.20 -9.69
N LYS A 157 -7.64 -9.95 -9.87
CA LYS A 157 -7.64 -11.19 -10.65
C LYS A 157 -6.80 -12.23 -9.94
N SER A 158 -7.21 -13.49 -10.01
CA SER A 158 -6.45 -14.61 -9.49
C SER A 158 -6.31 -15.70 -10.56
N LEU A 159 -5.17 -16.39 -10.57
CA LEU A 159 -4.89 -17.48 -11.49
C LEU A 159 -5.04 -18.84 -10.82
N SER A 160 -5.62 -19.79 -11.53
CA SER A 160 -5.75 -21.17 -11.07
C SER A 160 -4.44 -21.97 -11.21
N PRO A 161 -4.26 -23.07 -10.45
CA PRO A 161 -3.16 -24.00 -10.62
C PRO A 161 -2.99 -24.46 -12.08
N GLY A 162 -1.74 -24.54 -12.55
CA GLY A 162 -1.40 -24.86 -13.94
C GLY A 162 -1.45 -23.66 -14.89
N ALA A 163 -1.42 -22.43 -14.36
CA ALA A 163 -1.45 -21.23 -15.18
C ALA A 163 -0.20 -21.11 -16.07
N ALA A 164 -0.43 -20.75 -17.32
CA ALA A 164 0.60 -20.49 -18.33
C ALA A 164 0.68 -18.98 -18.64
N PRO A 165 1.72 -18.50 -19.35
CA PRO A 165 1.85 -17.09 -19.72
C PRO A 165 0.62 -16.48 -20.39
N ASN A 166 -0.15 -17.29 -21.13
CA ASN A 166 -1.37 -16.83 -21.80
C ASN A 166 -2.51 -16.53 -20.80
N ALA A 167 -2.52 -17.14 -19.62
CA ALA A 167 -3.50 -16.88 -18.56
C ALA A 167 -3.36 -15.44 -18.03
N VAL A 168 -2.13 -14.97 -17.80
CA VAL A 168 -1.84 -13.56 -17.43
C VAL A 168 -2.40 -12.61 -18.48
N LYS A 169 -2.07 -12.83 -19.76
CA LYS A 169 -2.53 -12.00 -20.87
C LYS A 169 -4.07 -11.94 -20.92
N ASN A 170 -4.74 -13.07 -20.70
CA ASN A 170 -6.20 -13.14 -20.75
C ASN A 170 -6.84 -12.44 -19.54
N ALA A 171 -6.28 -12.62 -18.34
CA ALA A 171 -6.73 -11.94 -17.13
C ALA A 171 -6.60 -10.41 -17.25
N LEU A 172 -5.48 -9.91 -17.78
CA LEU A 172 -5.29 -8.48 -18.01
C LEU A 172 -6.20 -7.93 -19.11
N ASN A 173 -6.51 -8.73 -20.14
CA ASN A 173 -7.46 -8.33 -21.18
C ASN A 173 -8.90 -8.21 -20.67
N SER A 174 -9.31 -8.98 -19.66
CA SER A 174 -10.62 -8.80 -19.03
C SER A 174 -10.60 -7.63 -18.04
N ALA A 175 -9.50 -7.40 -17.32
CA ALA A 175 -9.35 -6.31 -16.36
C ALA A 175 -9.37 -4.90 -16.99
N LYS A 176 -8.73 -4.71 -18.15
CA LYS A 176 -8.56 -3.38 -18.80
C LYS A 176 -9.86 -2.63 -19.13
N GLY A 177 -11.00 -3.32 -19.10
CA GLY A 177 -12.31 -2.72 -19.35
C GLY A 177 -13.05 -2.26 -18.09
N GLN A 178 -12.46 -2.51 -16.92
CA GLN A 178 -13.08 -2.31 -15.60
C GLN A 178 -12.36 -1.23 -14.81
N ALA A 179 -11.03 -1.25 -14.82
CA ALA A 179 -10.20 -0.33 -14.04
C ALA A 179 -8.91 0.06 -14.80
N GLY A 180 -8.32 1.18 -14.39
CA GLY A 180 -6.98 1.57 -14.85
C GLY A 180 -5.88 0.77 -14.16
N ASP A 181 -6.11 0.32 -12.92
CA ASP A 181 -5.14 -0.43 -12.12
C ASP A 181 -5.58 -1.89 -11.95
N ALA A 182 -4.63 -2.82 -11.94
CA ALA A 182 -4.93 -4.23 -11.65
C ALA A 182 -3.91 -4.89 -10.74
N VAL A 183 -4.41 -5.76 -9.86
CA VAL A 183 -3.63 -6.69 -9.06
C VAL A 183 -3.96 -8.12 -9.47
N LEU A 184 -2.97 -8.84 -9.96
CA LEU A 184 -3.05 -10.24 -10.40
C LEU A 184 -2.32 -11.15 -9.41
N ASP A 185 -3.07 -11.97 -8.68
CA ASP A 185 -2.56 -13.00 -7.79
C ASP A 185 -2.31 -14.30 -8.56
N ALA A 186 -1.04 -14.64 -8.75
CA ALA A 186 -0.55 -15.86 -9.37
C ALA A 186 0.01 -16.86 -8.33
N ARG A 187 -0.12 -16.59 -7.03
CA ARG A 187 0.34 -17.51 -5.98
C ARG A 187 -0.43 -18.82 -6.06
N GLY A 188 0.26 -19.93 -5.84
CA GLY A 188 -0.29 -21.28 -5.96
C GLY A 188 -0.65 -21.71 -7.40
N SER A 189 -0.42 -20.85 -8.40
CA SER A 189 -0.75 -21.16 -9.78
C SER A 189 0.32 -22.02 -10.47
N GLY A 190 1.54 -22.08 -9.91
CA GLY A 190 2.71 -22.71 -10.51
C GLY A 190 3.35 -21.90 -11.66
N LEU A 191 2.92 -20.65 -11.86
CA LEU A 191 3.47 -19.77 -12.90
C LEU A 191 4.80 -19.17 -12.45
N THR A 192 5.85 -19.34 -13.24
CA THR A 192 7.16 -18.74 -12.95
C THR A 192 7.20 -17.24 -13.24
N ALA A 193 8.16 -16.53 -12.63
CA ALA A 193 8.39 -15.11 -12.91
C ALA A 193 8.62 -14.83 -14.41
N SER A 194 9.39 -15.67 -15.10
CA SER A 194 9.61 -15.55 -16.55
C SER A 194 8.33 -15.73 -17.35
N GLY A 195 7.48 -16.68 -16.97
CA GLY A 195 6.19 -16.89 -17.61
C GLY A 195 5.21 -15.75 -17.36
N ALA A 196 5.21 -15.16 -16.16
CA ALA A 196 4.44 -13.97 -15.84
C ALA A 196 4.88 -12.76 -16.67
N GLN A 197 6.19 -12.51 -16.75
CA GLN A 197 6.77 -11.45 -17.57
C GLN A 197 6.43 -11.62 -19.05
N GLU A 198 6.52 -12.85 -19.58
CA GLU A 198 6.13 -13.16 -20.96
C GLU A 198 4.65 -12.85 -21.22
N GLY A 199 3.78 -13.23 -20.28
CA GLY A 199 2.35 -12.93 -20.35
C GLY A 199 2.05 -11.44 -20.34
N LEU A 200 2.72 -10.69 -19.48
CA LEU A 200 2.65 -9.22 -19.40
C LEU A 200 3.12 -8.59 -20.72
N VAL A 201 4.31 -8.95 -21.22
CA VAL A 201 4.85 -8.43 -22.49
C VAL A 201 3.89 -8.70 -23.65
N ARG A 202 3.27 -9.89 -23.70
CA ARG A 202 2.25 -10.22 -24.71
C ARG A 202 1.00 -9.35 -24.60
N PHE A 203 0.57 -9.03 -23.38
CA PHE A 203 -0.55 -8.11 -23.16
C PHE A 203 -0.20 -6.72 -23.68
N LEU A 204 0.96 -6.18 -23.30
CA LEU A 204 1.42 -4.85 -23.68
C LEU A 204 1.63 -4.69 -25.18
N ARG A 205 2.17 -5.71 -25.85
CA ARG A 205 2.35 -5.69 -27.31
C ARG A 205 1.04 -5.54 -28.07
N ASN A 206 -0.04 -6.09 -27.53
CA ASN A 206 -1.34 -6.16 -28.20
C ASN A 206 -2.32 -5.06 -27.74
N ASN A 207 -1.93 -4.22 -26.77
CA ASN A 207 -2.78 -3.17 -26.25
C ASN A 207 -2.04 -1.82 -26.32
N PRO A 208 -2.62 -0.80 -26.95
CA PRO A 208 -1.98 0.51 -27.02
C PRO A 208 -1.80 1.12 -25.63
N PRO A 209 -0.84 2.07 -25.45
CA PRO A 209 -0.66 2.80 -24.21
C PRO A 209 -1.96 3.48 -23.71
N GLY A 210 -2.11 3.60 -22.39
CA GLY A 210 -3.26 4.24 -21.76
C GLY A 210 -4.48 3.33 -21.52
N ARG A 211 -4.36 2.02 -21.81
CA ARG A 211 -5.40 1.03 -21.44
C ARG A 211 -5.35 0.59 -19.99
N MET A 212 -4.17 0.65 -19.39
CA MET A 212 -3.89 0.38 -17.98
C MET A 212 -2.88 1.43 -17.52
N SER A 213 -3.02 1.88 -16.28
CA SER A 213 -2.12 2.82 -15.61
C SER A 213 -1.10 2.08 -14.76
N SER A 214 -1.51 1.00 -14.08
CA SER A 214 -0.62 0.11 -13.34
C SER A 214 -1.10 -1.34 -13.31
N ILE A 215 -0.15 -2.25 -13.20
CA ILE A 215 -0.33 -3.69 -13.10
C ILE A 215 0.67 -4.20 -12.07
N ARG A 216 0.15 -4.90 -11.06
CA ARG A 216 0.95 -5.67 -10.10
C ARG A 216 0.65 -7.14 -10.24
N ILE A 217 1.67 -7.96 -10.42
CA ILE A 217 1.57 -9.43 -10.49
C ILE A 217 2.34 -10.01 -9.31
N ILE A 218 1.65 -10.78 -8.47
CA ILE A 218 2.23 -11.40 -7.27
C ILE A 218 2.26 -12.90 -7.48
N GLY A 219 3.45 -13.49 -7.51
CA GLY A 219 3.64 -14.94 -7.56
C GLY A 219 4.16 -15.50 -6.24
N ASP A 220 4.47 -16.81 -6.22
CA ASP A 220 4.93 -17.50 -5.00
C ASP A 220 6.22 -16.91 -4.43
N GLU A 221 7.17 -16.53 -5.31
CA GLU A 221 8.50 -16.03 -4.92
C GLU A 221 8.90 -14.78 -5.72
N TYR A 222 7.95 -14.12 -6.39
CA TYR A 222 8.23 -12.96 -7.22
C TYR A 222 7.10 -11.95 -7.18
N GLU A 223 7.47 -10.71 -7.50
CA GLU A 223 6.54 -9.62 -7.72
C GLU A 223 6.98 -8.85 -8.97
N ILE A 224 6.03 -8.53 -9.84
CA ILE A 224 6.26 -7.72 -11.03
C ILE A 224 5.34 -6.51 -10.97
N ASN A 225 5.91 -5.31 -11.06
CA ASN A 225 5.18 -4.05 -11.12
C ASN A 225 5.40 -3.41 -12.49
N TRP A 226 4.33 -2.89 -13.09
CA TRP A 226 4.38 -2.26 -14.41
C TRP A 226 3.28 -1.21 -14.60
N PRO A 227 3.62 -0.04 -15.15
CA PRO A 227 4.81 0.72 -14.78
C PRO A 227 4.89 0.96 -13.27
#